data_AF-G9KBQ5-F1
#
_entry.id   AF-G9KBQ5-F1
#
_cell.length_a   1.000
_cell.length_b   1.000
_cell.length_c   1.000
_cell.angle_alpha   90.00
_cell.angle_beta   90.00
_cell.angle_gamma   90.00
#
_symmetry.space_group_name_H-M   'P 1'
#
loop_
_entity.id
_entity.type
_entity.pdbx_description
1 polymer ?
#
loop_
_entity_poly.entity_id
_entity_poly.type
_entity_poly.pdbx_seq_one_letter_code
_entity_poly.pdbx_strand_id
1 'polypeptide(L)'
;IADKVESGKTSVVVHCSDGWDRTAQLTSLAMLMLDGYYRSIRGFEVLVEKEWLSFGHRFQLRLGHGDKNHADADRSPVFLQFIDCVWQMTRQFPTAFEFNEYFLITILDHLYSCLFGTFLCNSELQRGKENLPKRTVSLWSYINSQLEDFTNPLYGSYSNHVLYPVASMRHLELWVGYYVRWNPRMKPQEPIHNRYKELLAKRAELQKKVEELQREISNRSTSSSERASSPAQCVTPVQTVV
;
A
#
# COMPACT_ATOMS: atom_id res chain seq x y z
N ILE A 1 9.41 15.69 -10.77
CA ILE A 1 10.27 14.50 -10.96
C ILE A 1 9.53 13.45 -11.78
N ALA A 2 8.44 12.87 -11.26
CA ALA A 2 7.63 11.86 -11.97
C ALA A 2 7.24 12.27 -13.40
N ASP A 3 6.64 13.44 -13.58
CA ASP A 3 6.26 13.96 -14.91
C ASP A 3 7.43 14.04 -15.92
N LYS A 4 8.60 14.51 -15.48
CA LYS A 4 9.78 14.62 -16.34
C LYS A 4 10.30 13.25 -16.79
N VAL A 5 10.20 12.25 -15.92
CA VAL A 5 10.59 10.86 -16.22
C VAL A 5 9.55 10.21 -17.14
N GLU A 6 8.27 10.29 -16.78
CA GLU A 6 7.21 9.60 -17.50
C GLU A 6 6.84 10.29 -18.81
N SER A 7 6.45 11.55 -18.79
CA SER A 7 6.02 12.27 -19.98
C SER A 7 7.20 12.84 -20.76
N GLY A 8 8.20 13.35 -20.04
CA GLY A 8 9.41 13.91 -20.66
C GLY A 8 10.44 12.88 -21.13
N LYS A 9 10.28 11.59 -20.77
CA LYS A 9 11.23 10.49 -21.08
C LYS A 9 12.70 10.87 -20.80
N THR A 10 12.92 11.67 -19.75
CA THR A 10 14.22 12.26 -19.42
C THR A 10 14.69 11.74 -18.07
N SER A 11 15.93 11.26 -18.01
CA SER A 11 16.59 10.90 -16.75
C SER A 11 16.79 12.12 -15.87
N VAL A 12 16.59 11.97 -14.56
CA VAL A 12 16.67 13.06 -13.59
C VAL A 12 17.66 12.70 -12.48
N VAL A 13 18.43 13.69 -12.04
CA VAL A 13 19.28 13.60 -10.84
C VAL A 13 18.62 14.41 -9.74
N VAL A 14 18.40 13.79 -8.58
CA VAL A 14 17.77 14.44 -7.42
C VAL A 14 18.81 14.53 -6.32
N HIS A 15 19.09 15.74 -5.86
CA HIS A 15 19.97 15.96 -4.72
C HIS A 15 19.49 17.17 -3.90
N CYS A 16 20.03 17.29 -2.70
CA CYS A 16 19.88 18.46 -1.83
C CYS A 16 21.29 18.83 -1.32
N SER A 17 21.40 19.30 -0.07
CA SER A 17 22.68 19.50 0.61
C SER A 17 23.36 18.15 0.91
N ASP A 18 22.91 17.44 1.96
CA ASP A 18 23.48 16.14 2.35
C ASP A 18 22.83 14.94 1.65
N GLY A 19 21.65 15.14 1.06
CA GLY A 19 20.99 14.11 0.26
C GLY A 19 20.21 13.02 1.03
N TRP A 20 20.07 13.10 2.36
CA TRP A 20 19.38 12.07 3.17
C TRP A 20 17.99 12.47 3.71
N ASP A 21 17.57 13.73 3.56
CA ASP A 21 16.29 14.25 4.07
C ASP A 21 15.30 14.51 2.91
N ARG A 22 15.38 15.70 2.31
CA ARG A 22 14.51 16.12 1.20
C ARG A 22 14.66 15.25 -0.05
N THR A 23 15.87 14.75 -0.32
CA THR A 23 16.09 13.82 -1.45
C THR A 23 15.29 12.54 -1.24
N ALA A 24 15.34 11.94 -0.05
CA ALA A 24 14.58 10.72 0.26
C ALA A 24 13.07 10.95 0.11
N GLN A 25 12.54 12.10 0.57
CA GLN A 25 11.16 12.49 0.32
C GLN A 25 10.83 12.53 -1.17
N LEU A 26 11.65 13.23 -1.96
CA LEU A 26 11.42 13.45 -3.39
C LEU A 26 11.53 12.17 -4.22
N THR A 27 12.54 11.34 -3.97
CA THR A 27 12.73 10.07 -4.71
C THR A 27 11.63 9.08 -4.38
N SER A 28 11.34 8.87 -3.09
CA SER A 28 10.32 7.91 -2.66
C SER A 28 8.91 8.30 -3.11
N LEU A 29 8.52 9.58 -3.03
CA LEU A 29 7.23 10.04 -3.55
C LEU A 29 7.14 9.90 -5.08
N ALA A 30 8.20 10.22 -5.82
CA ALA A 30 8.22 10.01 -7.26
C ALA A 30 8.12 8.53 -7.64
N MET A 31 8.80 7.65 -6.89
CA MET A 31 8.72 6.20 -7.08
C MET A 31 7.32 5.66 -6.82
N LEU A 32 6.60 6.14 -5.79
CA LEU A 32 5.20 5.78 -5.57
C LEU A 32 4.28 6.26 -6.70
N MET A 33 4.55 7.44 -7.25
CA MET A 33 3.81 7.94 -8.41
C MET A 33 4.03 7.08 -9.64
N LEU A 34 5.28 6.67 -9.91
CA LEU A 34 5.67 5.98 -11.14
C LEU A 34 5.39 4.47 -11.11
N ASP A 35 5.73 3.79 -10.02
CA ASP A 35 5.75 2.33 -9.97
C ASP A 35 4.66 1.79 -9.02
N GLY A 36 3.76 0.96 -9.58
CA GLY A 36 2.69 0.31 -8.84
C GLY A 36 3.19 -0.69 -7.79
N TYR A 37 4.39 -1.24 -7.95
CA TYR A 37 4.99 -2.16 -6.98
C TYR A 37 5.05 -1.52 -5.59
N TYR A 38 5.55 -0.28 -5.48
CA TYR A 38 5.70 0.42 -4.21
C TYR A 38 4.37 0.80 -3.54
N ARG A 39 3.24 0.59 -4.22
CA ARG A 39 1.89 0.83 -3.68
C ARG A 39 1.28 -0.42 -3.03
N SER A 40 1.91 -1.59 -3.20
CA SER A 40 1.62 -2.78 -2.39
C SER A 40 2.15 -2.60 -0.96
N ILE A 41 1.62 -3.34 0.02
CA ILE A 41 2.11 -3.32 1.41
C ILE A 41 3.61 -3.64 1.41
N ARG A 42 3.99 -4.80 0.86
CA ARG A 42 5.39 -5.24 0.82
C ARG A 42 6.28 -4.31 -0.01
N GLY A 43 5.77 -3.79 -1.12
CA GLY A 43 6.52 -2.82 -1.93
C GLY A 43 6.78 -1.54 -1.16
N PHE A 44 5.82 -1.04 -0.39
CA PHE A 44 6.02 0.14 0.45
C PHE A 44 7.04 -0.12 1.57
N GLU A 45 7.00 -1.29 2.21
CA GLU A 45 8.02 -1.70 3.18
C GLU A 45 9.42 -1.67 2.55
N VAL A 46 9.56 -2.23 1.34
CA VAL A 46 10.81 -2.18 0.55
C VAL A 46 11.20 -0.75 0.19
N LEU A 47 10.25 0.13 -0.13
CA LEU A 47 10.53 1.54 -0.42
C LEU A 47 11.14 2.23 0.81
N VAL A 48 10.62 1.97 2.00
CA VAL A 48 11.13 2.52 3.26
C VAL A 48 12.51 1.93 3.57
N GLU A 49 12.68 0.61 3.49
CA GLU A 49 13.98 -0.05 3.69
C GLU A 49 15.06 0.46 2.73
N LYS A 50 14.67 0.73 1.48
CA LYS A 50 15.57 1.25 0.45
C LYS A 50 15.82 2.75 0.61
N GLU A 51 14.85 3.59 0.26
CA GLU A 51 15.08 5.03 0.07
C GLU A 51 15.30 5.79 1.38
N TRP A 52 14.92 5.20 2.51
CA TRP A 52 15.05 5.84 3.82
C TRP A 52 16.09 5.15 4.69
N LEU A 53 16.02 3.83 4.85
CA LEU A 53 16.87 3.13 5.80
C LEU A 53 18.27 2.84 5.24
N SER A 54 18.39 2.26 4.05
CA SER A 54 19.70 1.96 3.47
C SER A 54 20.41 3.21 2.98
N PHE A 55 19.68 4.16 2.37
CA PHE A 55 20.20 5.45 1.92
C PHE A 55 20.52 6.46 3.04
N GLY A 56 20.35 6.06 4.31
CA GLY A 56 20.97 6.76 5.44
C GLY A 56 20.20 7.96 5.97
N HIS A 57 18.87 7.97 5.86
CA HIS A 57 18.07 8.91 6.64
C HIS A 57 18.37 8.74 8.13
N ARG A 58 18.72 9.83 8.79
CA ARG A 58 19.27 9.82 10.16
C ARG A 58 18.17 9.72 11.21
N PHE A 59 17.40 8.62 11.21
CA PHE A 59 16.23 8.41 12.08
C PHE A 59 16.53 8.66 13.56
N GLN A 60 17.59 8.06 14.10
CA GLN A 60 17.97 8.24 15.50
C GLN A 60 18.19 9.72 15.87
N LEU A 61 18.85 10.47 14.99
CA LEU A 61 19.10 11.91 15.20
C LEU A 61 17.83 12.75 15.02
N ARG A 62 17.07 12.51 13.95
CA ARG A 62 15.86 13.28 13.62
C ARG A 62 14.74 13.10 14.64
N LEU A 63 14.70 11.96 15.32
CA LEU A 63 13.69 11.60 16.30
C LEU A 63 14.18 11.78 17.75
N GLY A 64 15.47 11.59 18.00
CA GLY A 64 16.08 11.69 19.33
C GLY A 64 15.65 10.56 20.26
N HIS A 65 15.69 9.30 19.79
CA HIS A 65 15.22 8.13 20.56
C HIS A 65 15.98 7.99 21.88
N GLY A 66 15.26 8.03 23.00
CA GLY A 66 15.84 7.92 24.34
C GLY A 66 16.70 9.11 24.77
N ASP A 67 16.75 10.18 23.98
CA ASP A 67 17.55 11.37 24.27
C ASP A 67 16.68 12.44 24.97
N LYS A 68 17.18 12.94 26.10
CA LYS A 68 16.53 13.96 26.93
C LYS A 68 16.57 15.36 26.32
N ASN A 69 17.46 15.62 25.36
CA ASN A 69 17.61 16.93 24.73
C ASN A 69 16.48 17.23 23.74
N HIS A 70 15.32 17.63 24.24
CA HIS A 70 14.16 17.96 23.41
C HIS A 70 14.35 19.23 22.55
N ALA A 71 15.35 20.07 22.86
CA ALA A 71 15.64 21.31 22.15
C ALA A 71 16.69 21.13 21.03
N ASP A 72 17.09 19.89 20.75
CA ASP A 72 18.04 19.60 19.69
C ASP A 72 17.52 20.07 18.33
N ALA A 73 18.27 20.98 17.69
CA ALA A 73 17.94 21.57 16.41
C ALA A 73 17.99 20.54 15.26
N ASP A 74 18.64 19.39 15.47
CA ASP A 74 18.67 18.31 14.52
C ASP A 74 17.37 17.49 14.48
N ARG A 75 16.46 17.64 15.46
CA ARG A 75 15.16 16.97 15.45
C ARG A 75 14.24 17.61 14.42
N SER A 76 13.65 16.80 13.54
CA SER A 76 12.78 17.30 12.47
C SER A 76 11.83 16.22 11.94
N PRO A 77 10.55 16.54 11.66
CA PRO A 77 9.53 15.58 11.25
C PRO A 77 9.61 15.19 9.75
N VAL A 78 10.80 14.91 9.23
CA VAL A 78 11.03 14.67 7.79
C VAL A 78 10.30 13.42 7.29
N PHE A 79 10.43 12.30 8.00
CA PHE A 79 9.73 11.07 7.65
C PHE A 79 8.21 11.17 7.88
N LEU A 80 7.78 11.91 8.91
CA LEU A 80 6.36 12.20 9.14
C LEU A 80 5.75 12.96 7.95
N GLN A 81 6.42 14.00 7.45
CA GLN A 81 5.98 14.72 6.25
C GLN A 81 5.88 13.82 5.01
N PHE A 82 6.78 12.85 4.88
CA PHE A 82 6.68 11.86 3.81
C PHE A 82 5.41 11.00 3.95
N ILE A 83 5.17 10.43 5.14
CA ILE A 83 3.99 9.61 5.37
C ILE A 83 2.70 10.42 5.20
N ASP A 84 2.68 11.70 5.60
CA ASP A 84 1.57 12.62 5.32
C ASP A 84 1.34 12.74 3.80
N CYS A 85 2.37 13.04 3.02
CA CYS A 85 2.26 13.08 1.55
C CYS A 85 1.76 11.76 0.94
N VAL A 86 2.14 10.60 1.50
CA VAL A 86 1.60 9.29 1.10
C VAL A 86 0.10 9.22 1.42
N TRP A 87 -0.32 9.65 2.61
CA TRP A 87 -1.73 9.74 2.98
C TRP A 87 -2.51 10.68 2.04
N GLN A 88 -1.97 11.84 1.65
CA GLN A 88 -2.62 12.72 0.66
C GLN A 88 -2.87 11.98 -0.67
N MET A 89 -1.91 11.16 -1.12
CA MET A 89 -2.10 10.34 -2.32
C MET A 89 -3.14 9.25 -2.13
N THR A 90 -3.23 8.61 -0.96
CA THR A 90 -4.28 7.61 -0.71
C THR A 90 -5.68 8.24 -0.63
N ARG A 91 -5.79 9.50 -0.19
CA ARG A 91 -7.04 10.28 -0.25
C ARG A 91 -7.47 10.58 -1.69
N GLN A 92 -6.54 11.02 -2.54
CA GLN A 92 -6.84 11.33 -3.94
C GLN A 92 -7.04 10.08 -4.83
N PHE A 93 -6.41 8.95 -4.47
CA PHE A 93 -6.46 7.69 -5.21
C PHE A 93 -6.85 6.51 -4.30
N PRO A 94 -8.13 6.39 -3.89
CA PRO A 94 -8.57 5.44 -2.85
C PRO A 94 -8.42 3.96 -3.21
N THR A 95 -8.21 3.62 -4.48
CA THR A 95 -8.05 2.24 -4.97
C THR A 95 -6.61 1.90 -5.39
N ALA A 96 -5.68 2.87 -5.35
CA ALA A 96 -4.35 2.70 -5.93
C ALA A 96 -3.32 2.08 -4.97
N PHE A 97 -3.61 2.07 -3.67
CA PHE A 97 -2.72 1.56 -2.62
C PHE A 97 -3.34 0.35 -1.93
N GLU A 98 -2.54 -0.70 -1.73
CA GLU A 98 -2.95 -1.91 -1.02
C GLU A 98 -3.05 -1.69 0.48
N PHE A 99 -2.21 -0.80 1.03
CA PHE A 99 -2.26 -0.44 2.43
C PHE A 99 -3.33 0.61 2.71
N ASN A 100 -3.90 0.57 3.91
CA ASN A 100 -4.89 1.52 4.40
C ASN A 100 -4.27 2.63 5.28
N GLU A 101 -5.09 3.55 5.78
CA GLU A 101 -4.65 4.62 6.70
C GLU A 101 -4.07 4.07 8.01
N TYR A 102 -4.63 2.97 8.53
CA TYR A 102 -4.18 2.35 9.78
C TYR A 102 -2.73 1.88 9.68
N PHE A 103 -2.32 1.30 8.54
CA PHE A 103 -0.92 0.97 8.26
C PHE A 103 0.02 2.17 8.40
N LEU A 104 -0.34 3.32 7.82
CA LEU A 104 0.48 4.54 7.89
C LEU A 104 0.57 5.07 9.32
N ILE A 105 -0.54 5.06 10.06
CA ILE A 105 -0.57 5.47 11.47
C ILE A 105 0.28 4.52 12.32
N THR A 106 0.19 3.21 12.11
CA THR A 106 0.99 2.20 12.83
C THR A 106 2.48 2.38 12.57
N ILE A 107 2.90 2.71 11.33
CA ILE A 107 4.28 3.09 11.03
C ILE A 107 4.71 4.29 11.87
N LEU A 108 3.87 5.33 11.94
CA LEU A 108 4.20 6.55 12.70
C LEU A 108 4.19 6.33 14.22
N ASP A 109 3.35 5.45 14.74
CA ASP A 109 3.36 5.09 16.15
C ASP A 109 4.65 4.35 16.51
N HIS A 110 5.06 3.40 15.67
CA HIS A 110 6.30 2.65 15.87
C HIS A 110 7.57 3.36 15.40
N LEU A 111 7.43 4.49 14.71
CA LEU A 111 8.52 5.43 14.46
C LEU A 111 9.08 5.94 15.79
N TYR A 112 8.20 6.27 16.74
CA TYR A 112 8.58 6.83 18.04
C TYR A 112 8.65 5.79 19.18
N SER A 113 7.96 4.64 19.05
CA SER A 113 7.83 3.70 20.16
C SER A 113 9.12 2.96 20.53
N CYS A 114 10.10 2.90 19.61
CA CYS A 114 11.33 2.10 19.74
C CYS A 114 11.09 0.61 20.10
N LEU A 115 9.91 0.08 19.81
CA LEU A 115 9.58 -1.33 20.06
C LEU A 115 10.33 -2.25 19.08
N PHE A 116 10.52 -1.77 17.86
CA PHE A 116 11.18 -2.47 16.77
C PHE A 116 12.52 -1.81 16.44
N GLY A 117 13.44 -2.58 15.85
CA GLY A 117 14.73 -2.07 15.40
C GLY A 117 14.68 -1.29 14.09
N THR A 118 13.55 -1.33 13.37
CA THR A 118 13.40 -0.80 12.01
C THR A 118 13.85 0.66 11.90
N PHE A 119 13.41 1.54 12.80
CA PHE A 119 13.73 2.98 12.75
C PHE A 119 14.81 3.42 13.75
N LEU A 120 15.68 2.49 14.19
CA LEU A 120 16.82 2.80 15.05
C LEU A 120 18.09 3.07 14.22
N CYS A 121 19.08 3.74 14.83
CA CYS A 121 20.34 4.15 14.19
C CYS A 121 20.17 5.18 13.06
N ASN A 122 21.29 5.61 12.45
CA ASN A 122 21.32 6.64 11.41
C ASN A 122 21.75 6.15 10.03
N SER A 123 22.26 4.93 9.90
CA SER A 123 22.72 4.38 8.63
C SER A 123 22.73 2.86 8.64
N GLU A 124 22.75 2.25 7.45
CA GLU A 124 22.89 0.80 7.27
C GLU A 124 24.15 0.27 7.97
N LEU A 125 25.27 0.98 7.85
CA LEU A 125 26.53 0.62 8.52
C LEU A 125 26.36 0.54 10.04
N GLN A 126 25.65 1.49 10.65
CA GLN A 126 25.39 1.46 12.10
C GLN A 126 24.48 0.30 12.48
N ARG A 127 23.42 0.04 11.71
CA ARG A 127 22.50 -1.10 11.96
C ARG A 127 23.23 -2.44 11.86
N GLY A 128 24.19 -2.56 10.94
CA GLY A 128 25.05 -3.74 10.79
C GLY A 128 25.99 -3.92 11.98
N LYS A 129 26.65 -2.85 12.45
CA LYS A 129 27.51 -2.87 13.65
C LYS A 129 26.74 -3.25 14.91
N GLU A 130 25.55 -2.71 15.08
CA GLU A 130 24.67 -3.05 16.20
C GLU A 130 23.99 -4.41 16.03
N ASN A 131 24.09 -5.04 14.86
CA ASN A 131 23.49 -6.33 14.54
C ASN A 131 21.97 -6.37 14.83
N LEU A 132 21.27 -5.29 14.45
CA LEU A 132 19.83 -5.12 14.72
C LEU A 132 18.97 -6.30 14.25
N PRO A 133 19.18 -6.91 13.06
CA PRO A 133 18.35 -8.03 12.61
C PRO A 133 18.35 -9.24 13.56
N LYS A 134 19.39 -9.40 14.40
CA LYS A 134 19.47 -10.49 15.38
C LYS A 134 19.12 -10.08 16.81
N ARG A 135 19.12 -8.77 17.11
CA ARG A 135 18.91 -8.24 18.47
C ARG A 135 17.54 -7.60 18.67
N THR A 136 16.84 -7.33 17.58
CA THR A 136 15.55 -6.63 17.59
C THR A 136 14.59 -7.28 16.61
N VAL A 137 13.29 -7.05 16.81
CA VAL A 137 12.25 -7.47 15.87
C VAL A 137 12.05 -6.37 14.83
N SER A 138 11.73 -6.75 13.59
CA SER A 138 11.35 -5.82 12.54
C SER A 138 9.86 -5.45 12.65
N LEU A 139 9.53 -4.17 12.46
CA LEU A 139 8.15 -3.71 12.36
C LEU A 139 7.38 -4.49 11.28
N TRP A 140 8.03 -4.80 10.17
CA TRP A 140 7.44 -5.56 9.07
C TRP A 140 7.07 -6.98 9.49
N SER A 141 7.78 -7.58 10.44
CA SER A 141 7.40 -8.89 10.99
C SER A 141 6.06 -8.84 11.71
N TYR A 142 5.79 -7.74 12.44
CA TYR A 142 4.51 -7.51 13.09
C TYR A 142 3.40 -7.24 12.06
N ILE A 143 3.60 -6.28 11.16
CA ILE A 143 2.60 -5.90 10.15
C ILE A 143 2.23 -7.10 9.26
N ASN A 144 3.22 -7.80 8.71
CA ASN A 144 2.98 -8.94 7.81
C ASN A 144 2.35 -10.16 8.50
N SER A 145 2.35 -10.21 9.83
CA SER A 145 1.63 -11.25 10.58
C SER A 145 0.12 -11.00 10.68
N GLN A 146 -0.33 -9.77 10.40
CA GLN A 146 -1.72 -9.32 10.54
C GLN A 146 -2.15 -8.44 9.35
N LEU A 147 -1.88 -8.88 8.12
CA LEU A 147 -2.13 -8.09 6.91
C LEU A 147 -3.58 -7.62 6.74
N GLU A 148 -4.56 -8.37 7.26
CA GLU A 148 -5.99 -8.04 7.18
C GLU A 148 -6.31 -6.68 7.80
N ASP A 149 -5.60 -6.29 8.87
CA ASP A 149 -5.76 -5.00 9.57
C ASP A 149 -5.28 -3.82 8.73
N PHE A 150 -4.31 -4.09 7.84
CA PHE A 150 -3.56 -3.09 7.09
C PHE A 150 -3.99 -3.02 5.63
N THR A 151 -4.81 -3.97 5.17
CA THR A 151 -5.24 -4.06 3.77
C THR A 151 -6.40 -3.11 3.48
N ASN A 152 -6.34 -2.45 2.33
CA ASN A 152 -7.39 -1.65 1.75
C ASN A 152 -8.34 -2.55 0.92
N PRO A 153 -9.61 -2.72 1.30
CA PRO A 153 -10.55 -3.57 0.57
C PRO A 153 -10.84 -3.05 -0.84
N LEU A 154 -10.64 -1.76 -1.08
CA LEU A 154 -10.85 -1.10 -2.38
C LEU A 154 -9.65 -1.25 -3.31
N TYR A 155 -8.55 -1.83 -2.83
CA TYR A 155 -7.42 -2.14 -3.68
C TYR A 155 -7.84 -3.17 -4.74
N GLY A 156 -7.63 -2.81 -6.00
CA GLY A 156 -7.96 -3.62 -7.17
C GLY A 156 -7.08 -3.22 -8.34
N SER A 157 -7.19 -3.93 -9.47
CA SER A 157 -6.39 -3.70 -10.68
C SER A 157 -6.60 -2.30 -11.25
N TYR A 158 -5.93 -1.32 -10.66
CA TYR A 158 -5.46 -0.17 -11.39
C TYR A 158 -4.51 -0.74 -12.45
N SER A 159 -4.88 -0.67 -13.72
CA SER A 159 -3.92 -0.84 -14.80
C SER A 159 -2.71 0.01 -14.44
N ASN A 160 -1.51 -0.58 -14.33
CA ASN A 160 -0.27 0.08 -13.90
C ASN A 160 -0.13 1.46 -14.56
N HIS A 161 -0.61 2.51 -13.89
CA HIS A 161 -0.66 3.88 -14.38
C HIS A 161 0.03 4.75 -13.35
N VAL A 162 0.67 5.79 -13.86
CA VAL A 162 1.37 6.78 -13.06
C VAL A 162 0.35 7.66 -12.33
N LEU A 163 0.54 7.86 -11.04
CA LEU A 163 -0.32 8.74 -10.24
C LEU A 163 0.16 10.19 -10.34
N TYR A 164 -0.76 11.10 -10.62
CA TYR A 164 -0.50 12.54 -10.64
C TYR A 164 -1.37 13.25 -9.61
N PRO A 165 -0.97 13.31 -8.33
CA PRO A 165 -1.73 14.02 -7.32
C PRO A 165 -1.70 15.54 -7.58
N VAL A 166 -2.77 16.21 -7.16
CA VAL A 166 -2.89 17.65 -7.23
C VAL A 166 -2.29 18.27 -5.96
N ALA A 167 -1.10 18.85 -6.09
CA ALA A 167 -0.41 19.57 -5.02
C ALA A 167 -0.94 21.01 -4.87
N SER A 168 -2.20 21.15 -4.45
CA SER A 168 -2.88 22.44 -4.26
C SER A 168 -3.53 22.49 -2.88
N MET A 169 -3.51 23.66 -2.24
CA MET A 169 -4.17 23.91 -0.95
C MET A 169 -5.68 23.60 -0.94
N ARG A 170 -6.32 23.50 -2.11
CA ARG A 170 -7.74 23.10 -2.25
C ARG A 170 -7.96 21.58 -2.24
N HIS A 171 -6.91 20.80 -2.49
CA HIS A 171 -6.96 19.35 -2.63
C HIS A 171 -6.17 18.62 -1.54
N LEU A 172 -5.31 19.34 -0.82
CA LEU A 172 -4.61 18.83 0.35
C LEU A 172 -5.48 19.04 1.58
N GLU A 173 -5.64 17.97 2.35
CA GLU A 173 -6.43 17.96 3.58
C GLU A 173 -5.49 17.95 4.79
N LEU A 174 -5.91 18.52 5.92
CA LEU A 174 -5.22 18.23 7.18
C LEU A 174 -5.52 16.77 7.54
N TRP A 175 -4.49 15.98 7.85
CA TRP A 175 -4.66 14.59 8.26
C TRP A 175 -5.25 14.47 9.68
N VAL A 176 -6.55 14.70 9.79
CA VAL A 176 -7.30 14.67 11.05
C VAL A 176 -7.11 13.33 11.78
N GLY A 177 -7.09 12.22 11.03
CA GLY A 177 -6.90 10.86 11.54
C GLY A 177 -5.57 10.63 12.26
N TYR A 178 -4.55 11.46 12.03
CA TYR A 178 -3.29 11.41 12.75
C TYR A 178 -3.14 12.60 13.73
N TYR A 179 -3.26 13.83 13.24
CA TYR A 179 -2.94 15.03 14.02
C TYR A 179 -3.96 15.36 15.13
N VAL A 180 -5.21 14.89 15.00
CA VAL A 180 -6.31 15.24 15.93
C VAL A 180 -7.00 13.98 16.51
N ARG A 181 -6.36 12.82 16.40
CA ARG A 181 -6.92 11.51 16.79
C ARG A 181 -7.24 11.33 18.28
N TRP A 182 -6.73 12.20 19.14
CA TRP A 182 -6.95 12.14 20.59
C TRP A 182 -8.23 12.83 21.04
N ASN A 183 -8.86 13.65 20.20
CA ASN A 183 -10.12 14.30 20.54
C ASN A 183 -11.28 13.29 20.44
N PRO A 184 -11.95 12.95 21.56
CA PRO A 184 -13.05 11.97 21.54
C PRO A 184 -14.22 12.37 20.65
N ARG A 185 -14.42 13.68 20.41
CA ARG A 185 -15.50 14.20 19.54
C ARG A 185 -15.20 14.03 18.05
N MET A 186 -13.93 13.87 17.69
CA MET A 186 -13.50 13.72 16.30
C MET A 186 -13.16 12.26 15.97
N LYS A 187 -13.11 11.40 16.98
CA LYS A 187 -12.89 9.97 16.80
C LYS A 187 -14.17 9.33 16.25
N PRO A 188 -14.10 8.61 15.13
CA PRO A 188 -15.21 7.77 14.67
C PRO A 188 -15.64 6.81 15.80
N GLN A 189 -16.95 6.57 15.95
CA GLN A 189 -17.47 5.64 16.97
C GLN A 189 -16.86 4.24 16.82
N GLU A 190 -16.61 3.81 15.58
CA GLU A 190 -15.92 2.57 15.27
C GLU A 190 -14.65 2.83 14.43
N PRO A 191 -13.54 2.14 14.71
CA PRO A 191 -12.32 2.24 13.91
C PRO A 191 -12.56 1.80 12.46
N ILE A 192 -12.14 2.63 11.49
CA ILE A 192 -12.36 2.39 10.05
C ILE A 192 -11.76 1.05 9.60
N HIS A 193 -10.61 0.65 10.16
CA HIS A 193 -9.95 -0.61 9.78
C HIS A 193 -10.78 -1.86 10.17
N ASN A 194 -11.61 -1.80 11.22
CA ASN A 194 -12.50 -2.91 11.57
C ASN A 194 -13.55 -3.11 10.46
N ARG A 195 -14.13 -2.01 9.99
CA ARG A 195 -15.04 -2.05 8.84
C ARG A 195 -14.34 -2.54 7.58
N TYR A 196 -13.05 -2.25 7.40
CA TYR A 196 -12.28 -2.75 6.26
C TYR A 196 -12.10 -4.27 6.33
N LYS A 197 -11.86 -4.85 7.50
CA LYS A 197 -11.84 -6.32 7.68
C LYS A 197 -13.17 -6.96 7.29
N GLU A 198 -14.28 -6.38 7.72
CA GLU A 198 -15.61 -6.86 7.34
C GLU A 198 -15.83 -6.80 5.82
N LEU A 199 -15.38 -5.71 5.18
CA LEU A 199 -15.44 -5.56 3.72
C LEU A 199 -14.57 -6.59 3.01
N LEU A 200 -13.38 -6.91 3.53
CA LEU A 200 -12.51 -7.96 3.00
C LEU A 200 -13.17 -9.35 3.12
N ALA A 201 -13.73 -9.67 4.27
CA ALA A 201 -14.45 -10.93 4.50
C ALA A 201 -15.64 -11.06 3.55
N LYS A 202 -16.44 -9.98 3.39
CA LYS A 202 -17.58 -9.96 2.47
C LYS A 202 -17.15 -10.05 1.01
N ARG A 203 -16.05 -9.40 0.63
CA ARG A 203 -15.46 -9.53 -0.71
C ARG A 203 -15.05 -10.98 -0.98
N ALA A 204 -14.38 -11.65 -0.05
CA ALA A 204 -13.98 -13.05 -0.19
C ALA A 204 -15.19 -13.98 -0.36
N GLU A 205 -16.25 -13.78 0.43
CA GLU A 205 -17.50 -14.54 0.30
C GLU A 205 -18.16 -14.34 -1.08
N LEU A 206 -18.25 -13.09 -1.54
CA LEU A 206 -18.83 -12.77 -2.85
C LEU A 206 -17.97 -13.32 -3.99
N GLN A 207 -16.65 -13.25 -3.89
CA GLN A 207 -15.72 -13.80 -4.88
C GLN A 207 -15.93 -15.31 -5.04
N LYS A 208 -16.04 -16.04 -3.91
CA LYS A 208 -16.32 -17.47 -3.90
C LYS A 208 -17.66 -17.80 -4.57
N LYS A 209 -18.72 -17.05 -4.25
CA LYS A 209 -20.04 -17.24 -4.90
C LYS A 209 -19.99 -17.00 -6.40
N VAL A 210 -19.22 -15.99 -6.84
CA VAL A 210 -19.04 -15.71 -8.28
C VAL A 210 -18.33 -16.88 -8.96
N GLU A 211 -17.27 -17.42 -8.37
CA GLU A 211 -16.54 -18.58 -8.91
C GLU A 211 -17.42 -19.84 -8.98
N GLU A 212 -18.24 -20.09 -7.95
CA GLU A 212 -19.21 -21.19 -7.92
C GLU A 212 -20.26 -21.05 -9.03
N LEU A 213 -20.89 -19.87 -9.16
CA LEU A 213 -21.87 -19.60 -10.21
C LEU A 213 -21.26 -19.68 -11.61
N GLN A 214 -20.03 -19.19 -11.81
CA GLN A 214 -19.31 -19.32 -13.08
C GLN A 214 -19.05 -20.79 -13.44
N ARG A 215 -18.70 -21.62 -12.44
CA ARG A 215 -18.53 -23.06 -12.63
C ARG A 215 -19.86 -23.74 -12.99
N GLU A 216 -20.96 -23.38 -12.35
CA GLU A 216 -22.30 -23.89 -12.68
C GLU A 216 -22.74 -23.53 -14.11
N ILE A 217 -22.50 -22.29 -14.54
CA ILE A 217 -22.79 -21.84 -15.91
C ILE A 217 -21.96 -22.63 -16.92
N SER A 218 -20.66 -22.81 -16.67
CA SER A 218 -19.77 -23.60 -17.52
C SER A 218 -20.25 -25.05 -17.64
N ASN A 219 -20.60 -25.70 -16.53
CA ASN A 219 -21.11 -27.07 -16.50
C ASN A 219 -22.47 -27.23 -17.20
N ARG A 220 -23.36 -26.22 -17.11
CA ARG A 220 -24.62 -26.23 -17.86
C ARG A 220 -24.38 -26.11 -19.36
N SER A 221 -23.45 -25.24 -19.78
CA SER A 221 -23.12 -25.03 -21.19
C SER A 221 -22.56 -26.28 -21.88
N THR A 222 -21.74 -27.07 -21.18
CA THR A 222 -21.22 -28.36 -21.70
C THR A 222 -22.33 -29.41 -21.81
N SER A 223 -23.22 -29.52 -20.82
CA SER A 223 -24.35 -30.48 -20.87
C SER A 223 -25.37 -30.18 -22.00
N SER A 224 -25.56 -28.91 -22.36
CA SER A 224 -26.42 -28.52 -23.49
C SER A 224 -25.80 -28.84 -24.85
N SER A 225 -24.47 -28.86 -24.96
CA SER A 225 -23.78 -29.23 -26.21
C SER A 225 -23.86 -30.74 -26.50
N GLU A 226 -23.89 -31.58 -25.46
CA GLU A 226 -24.06 -33.04 -25.60
C GLU A 226 -25.50 -33.45 -25.99
N ARG A 227 -26.52 -32.65 -25.62
CA ARG A 227 -27.91 -32.90 -26.03
C ARG A 227 -28.21 -32.52 -27.48
N ALA A 228 -27.44 -31.62 -28.09
CA ALA A 228 -27.61 -31.22 -29.49
C ALA A 228 -27.04 -32.25 -30.49
N SER A 229 -26.25 -33.22 -30.03
CA SER A 229 -25.61 -34.26 -30.86
C SER A 229 -26.31 -35.62 -30.81
N SER A 230 -27.65 -35.65 -30.75
CA SER A 230 -28.43 -36.89 -30.92
C SER A 230 -28.95 -36.99 -32.37
N PRO A 231 -28.69 -38.08 -33.12
CA PRO A 231 -29.06 -38.17 -34.53
C PRO A 231 -30.57 -38.34 -34.70
N ALA A 232 -31.17 -37.51 -35.56
CA ALA A 232 -32.57 -37.64 -35.95
C ALA A 232 -32.80 -39.00 -36.62
N GLN A 233 -33.75 -39.78 -36.09
CA GLN A 233 -34.19 -41.04 -36.68
C GLN A 233 -34.71 -40.81 -38.10
N CYS A 234 -34.10 -41.51 -39.05
CA CYS A 234 -34.48 -41.51 -40.47
C CYS A 234 -35.80 -42.27 -40.63
N VAL A 235 -36.90 -41.57 -40.93
CA VAL A 235 -38.18 -42.18 -41.30
C VAL A 235 -38.18 -42.38 -42.81
N THR A 236 -38.23 -43.63 -43.27
CA THR A 236 -38.34 -44.00 -44.69
C THR A 236 -39.80 -43.86 -45.15
N PRO A 237 -40.07 -43.25 -46.33
CA PRO A 237 -41.39 -43.29 -46.92
C PRO A 237 -41.56 -44.55 -47.78
N VAL A 238 -42.70 -45.22 -47.60
CA VAL A 238 -43.20 -46.32 -48.43
C VAL A 238 -43.59 -45.76 -49.79
N GLN A 239 -43.00 -46.28 -50.88
CA GLN A 239 -43.44 -46.00 -52.25
C GLN A 239 -44.29 -47.15 -52.79
N THR A 240 -45.50 -46.78 -53.21
CA THR A 240 -46.51 -47.59 -53.87
C THR A 240 -46.20 -47.77 -55.37
N VAL A 241 -46.60 -48.93 -55.87
CA VAL A 241 -46.52 -49.49 -57.24
C VAL A 241 -47.17 -48.60 -58.31
N VAL A 242 -46.53 -48.45 -59.49
CA VAL A 242 -47.01 -48.83 -60.85
C VAL A 242 -45.78 -49.04 -61.75
#